data_AF-A0A7X0FVW2-F1
#
_entry.id   AF-A0A7X0FVW2-F1
#
_cell.length_a   1.000
_cell.length_b   1.000
_cell.length_c   1.000
_cell.angle_alpha   90.00
_cell.angle_beta   90.00
_cell.angle_gamma   90.00
#
_symmetry.space_group_name_H-M   'P 1'
#
loop_
_entity.id
_entity.type
_entity.pdbx_description
1 polymer ?
#
loop_
_entity_poly.entity_id
_entity_poly.type
_entity_poly.pdbx_seq_one_letter_code
_entity_poly.pdbx_strand_id
1 'polypeptide(L)'
;MTAGQSFAISWQFTAAHATTSFRYFLTKDGWDATRPLTRDALELTPFLQQNYNGRPPSGQTTHTGTLPQRHGRHLMLAVWDIADTGNAFYQCSDLDFG
;
A
#
# COMPACT_ATOMS: atom_id res chain seq x y z
N MET A 1 13.03 1.01 8.91
CA MET A 1 12.01 2.05 8.59
C MET A 1 11.79 2.85 9.85
N THR A 2 11.62 4.17 9.76
CA THR A 2 11.39 5.00 10.94
C THR A 2 9.95 5.49 10.95
N ALA A 3 9.23 5.24 12.05
CA ALA A 3 7.88 5.73 12.25
C ALA A 3 7.83 7.27 12.12
N GLY A 4 6.78 7.80 11.48
CA GLY A 4 6.61 9.23 11.25
C GLY A 4 7.53 9.82 10.16
N GLN A 5 8.41 9.03 9.55
CA GLN A 5 9.23 9.48 8.44
C GLN A 5 8.42 9.50 7.14
N SER A 6 8.73 10.48 6.27
CA SER A 6 8.29 10.48 4.88
C SER A 6 8.89 9.28 4.12
N PHE A 7 8.05 8.58 3.36
CA PHE A 7 8.41 7.41 2.60
C PHE A 7 7.81 7.48 1.20
N ALA A 8 8.61 7.11 0.19
CA ALA A 8 8.23 7.12 -1.22
C ALA A 8 7.99 5.70 -1.73
N ILE A 9 6.83 5.50 -2.35
CA ILE A 9 6.39 4.23 -2.93
C ILE A 9 6.35 4.38 -4.44
N SER A 10 7.24 3.70 -5.14
CA SER A 10 7.39 3.81 -6.60
C SER A 10 6.80 2.59 -7.31
N TRP A 11 5.95 2.85 -8.30
CA TRP A 11 5.33 1.85 -9.15
C TRP A 11 5.94 1.84 -10.54
N GLN A 12 6.21 0.64 -11.03
CA GLN A 12 6.53 0.37 -12.42
C GLN A 12 5.38 -0.42 -13.03
N PHE A 13 4.94 0.00 -14.22
CA PHE A 13 3.81 -0.60 -14.90
C PHE A 13 4.24 -1.15 -16.25
N THR A 14 3.81 -2.38 -16.55
CA THR A 14 3.93 -2.96 -17.90
C THR A 14 2.73 -2.59 -18.78
N ALA A 15 1.60 -2.21 -18.17
CA ALA A 15 0.40 -1.70 -18.82
C ALA A 15 -0.25 -0.60 -17.97
N ALA A 16 -0.68 0.48 -18.62
CA ALA A 16 -1.29 1.63 -17.95
C ALA A 16 -2.82 1.52 -17.95
N HIS A 17 -3.37 0.81 -16.96
CA HIS A 17 -4.82 0.60 -16.83
C HIS A 17 -5.54 1.84 -16.28
N ALA A 18 -6.80 2.07 -16.69
CA ALA A 18 -7.67 3.08 -16.11
C ALA A 18 -7.79 2.84 -14.59
N THR A 19 -7.49 3.83 -13.76
CA THR A 19 -7.27 3.61 -12.32
C THR A 19 -8.30 4.31 -11.45
N THR A 20 -8.89 3.57 -10.51
CA THR A 20 -9.74 4.13 -9.45
C THR A 20 -8.85 4.76 -8.39
N SER A 21 -8.00 3.95 -7.77
CA SER A 21 -7.16 4.37 -6.67
C SER A 21 -5.94 3.49 -6.46
N PHE A 22 -4.95 4.07 -5.78
CA PHE A 22 -3.94 3.32 -5.04
C PHE A 22 -4.19 3.47 -3.54
N ARG A 23 -4.15 2.37 -2.80
CA ARG A 23 -4.37 2.35 -1.34
C ARG A 23 -3.24 1.58 -0.66
N TYR A 24 -2.78 2.08 0.48
CA TYR A 24 -1.68 1.50 1.22
C TYR A 24 -2.12 1.22 2.65
N PHE A 25 -2.07 -0.06 3.02
CA PHE A 25 -2.43 -0.56 4.34
C PHE A 25 -1.19 -1.10 5.03
N LEU A 26 -1.23 -1.13 6.36
CA LEU A 26 -0.15 -1.66 7.17
C LEU A 26 -0.76 -2.59 8.22
N THR A 27 -0.03 -3.64 8.57
CA THR A 27 -0.45 -4.48 9.70
C THR A 27 -0.53 -3.67 11.00
N LYS A 28 -1.40 -4.08 11.91
CA LYS A 28 -1.57 -3.49 13.25
C LYS A 28 -0.33 -3.78 14.10
N ASP A 29 -0.05 -2.91 15.08
CA ASP A 29 0.95 -3.20 16.11
C ASP A 29 0.58 -4.50 16.85
N GLY A 30 1.58 -5.34 17.09
CA GLY A 30 1.40 -6.65 17.74
C GLY A 30 0.81 -7.74 16.85
N TRP A 31 0.68 -7.54 15.52
CA TRP A 31 0.27 -8.62 14.62
C TRP A 31 1.27 -9.80 14.64
N ASP A 32 0.76 -11.01 14.46
CA ASP A 32 1.58 -12.22 14.43
C ASP A 32 2.18 -12.44 13.04
N ALA A 33 3.43 -12.00 12.87
CA ALA A 33 4.18 -12.14 11.62
C ALA A 33 4.54 -13.59 11.24
N THR A 34 4.25 -14.57 12.11
CA THR A 34 4.45 -16.00 11.82
C THR A 34 3.22 -16.65 11.18
N ARG A 35 2.10 -15.94 11.12
CA ARG A 35 0.84 -16.43 10.54
C ARG A 35 0.53 -15.78 9.20
N PRO A 36 -0.26 -16.47 8.34
CA PRO A 36 -0.72 -15.88 7.10
C PRO A 36 -1.46 -14.55 7.33
N LEU A 37 -1.24 -13.59 6.43
CA LEU A 37 -1.91 -12.30 6.47
C LEU A 37 -3.43 -12.47 6.34
N THR A 38 -4.17 -11.82 7.23
CA THR A 38 -5.63 -11.72 7.18
C THR A 38 -6.07 -10.26 7.26
N ARG A 39 -7.35 -9.99 6.98
CA ARG A 39 -7.92 -8.64 7.13
C ARG A 39 -7.85 -8.16 8.58
N ASP A 40 -8.00 -9.07 9.55
CA ASP A 40 -7.94 -8.74 10.97
C ASP A 40 -6.55 -8.26 11.42
N ALA A 41 -5.50 -8.71 10.74
CA ALA A 41 -4.13 -8.27 10.97
C ALA A 41 -3.83 -6.88 10.40
N LEU A 42 -4.67 -6.35 9.50
CA LEU A 42 -4.47 -5.05 8.83
C LEU A 42 -5.23 -3.93 9.53
N GLU A 43 -4.61 -2.75 9.61
CA GLU A 43 -5.36 -1.51 9.76
C GLU A 43 -6.10 -1.25 8.44
N LEU A 44 -7.44 -1.36 8.47
CA LEU A 44 -8.26 -1.30 7.26
C LEU A 44 -8.52 0.13 6.78
N THR A 45 -8.13 1.13 7.58
CA THR A 45 -7.99 2.49 7.10
C THR A 45 -6.64 2.64 6.41
N PRO A 46 -6.58 2.91 5.09
CA PRO A 46 -5.30 3.08 4.42
C PRO A 46 -4.58 4.32 4.98
N PHE A 47 -3.30 4.21 5.27
CA PHE A 47 -2.51 5.35 5.75
C PHE A 47 -2.16 6.33 4.63
N LEU A 48 -2.27 5.88 3.37
CA LEU A 48 -2.11 6.69 2.18
C LEU A 48 -3.09 6.19 1.11
N GLN A 49 -3.76 7.13 0.43
CA GLN A 49 -4.62 6.84 -0.71
C GLN A 49 -4.45 7.90 -1.80
N GLN A 50 -4.36 7.46 -3.05
CA GLN A 50 -4.27 8.32 -4.23
C GLN A 50 -5.41 7.98 -5.19
N ASN A 51 -6.31 8.93 -5.42
CA ASN A 51 -7.46 8.74 -6.31
C ASN A 51 -7.11 9.22 -7.72
N TYR A 52 -7.45 8.42 -8.73
CA TYR A 52 -7.10 8.70 -10.13
C TYR A 52 -8.32 9.02 -11.01
N ASN A 53 -9.54 8.88 -10.50
CA ASN A 53 -10.79 9.23 -11.21
C ASN A 53 -10.88 8.60 -12.61
N GLY A 54 -10.43 7.35 -12.76
CA GLY A 54 -10.43 6.60 -14.01
C GLY A 54 -9.28 6.92 -14.96
N ARG A 55 -8.41 7.89 -14.62
CA ARG A 55 -7.23 8.19 -15.44
C ARG A 55 -6.18 7.07 -15.28
N PRO A 56 -5.52 6.63 -16.36
CA PRO A 56 -4.40 5.72 -16.23
C PRO A 56 -3.15 6.44 -15.67
N PRO A 57 -2.24 5.73 -14.98
CA PRO A 57 -0.96 6.29 -14.57
C PRO A 57 -0.06 6.58 -15.78
N SER A 58 0.69 7.69 -15.72
CA SER A 58 1.61 8.09 -16.79
C SER A 58 3.02 7.59 -16.51
N GLY A 59 3.33 6.36 -16.92
CA GLY A 59 4.63 5.74 -16.68
C GLY A 59 4.92 5.50 -15.20
N GLN A 60 6.20 5.56 -14.81
CA GLN A 60 6.59 5.40 -13.40
C GLN A 60 5.87 6.44 -12.53
N THR A 61 5.22 5.96 -11.47
CA THR A 61 4.47 6.81 -10.54
C THR A 61 5.03 6.65 -9.13
N THR A 62 5.24 7.77 -8.44
CA THR A 62 5.71 7.78 -7.05
C THR A 62 4.66 8.42 -6.16
N HIS A 63 4.27 7.72 -5.10
CA HIS A 63 3.41 8.24 -4.05
C HIS A 63 4.21 8.42 -2.77
N THR A 64 4.16 9.62 -2.21
CA THR A 64 4.84 9.94 -0.95
C THR A 64 3.82 10.05 0.16
N GLY A 65 4.09 9.40 1.29
CA GLY A 65 3.28 9.49 2.49
C GLY A 65 4.12 9.38 3.76
N THR A 66 3.50 9.59 4.90
CA THR A 66 4.15 9.46 6.20
C THR A 66 3.87 8.07 6.76
N LEU A 67 4.92 7.36 7.19
CA LEU A 67 4.76 6.05 7.82
C LEU A 67 4.03 6.18 9.17
N PRO A 68 3.01 5.35 9.44
CA PRO A 68 2.37 5.30 10.75
C PRO A 68 3.33 4.94 11.87
N GLN A 69 2.93 5.22 13.11
CA GLN A 69 3.62 4.72 14.30
C GLN A 69 3.48 3.19 14.34
N ARG A 70 4.61 2.48 14.30
CA ARG A 70 4.73 1.02 14.31
C ARG A 70 6.05 0.57 14.90
N HIS A 71 6.15 -0.69 15.31
CA HIS A 71 7.36 -1.27 15.89
C HIS A 71 7.67 -2.67 15.37
N GLY A 72 8.95 -2.95 15.09
CA GLY A 72 9.39 -4.25 14.60
C GLY A 72 8.85 -4.59 13.21
N ARG A 73 8.67 -5.89 12.94
CA ARG A 73 8.29 -6.38 11.60
C ARG A 73 6.83 -6.09 11.28
N HIS A 74 6.59 -5.48 10.13
CA HIS A 74 5.27 -5.21 9.56
C HIS A 74 5.19 -5.59 8.09
N LEU A 75 3.97 -5.75 7.58
CA LEU A 75 3.71 -5.92 6.16
C LEU A 75 2.88 -4.76 5.66
N MET A 76 3.36 -4.09 4.62
CA MET A 76 2.61 -3.12 3.84
C MET A 76 1.88 -3.82 2.70
N LEU A 77 0.57 -3.66 2.64
CA LEU A 77 -0.24 -4.10 1.51
C LEU A 77 -0.57 -2.88 0.65
N ALA A 78 -0.03 -2.85 -0.57
CA ALA A 78 -0.37 -1.89 -1.58
C ALA A 78 -1.43 -2.48 -2.53
N VAL A 79 -2.48 -1.72 -2.81
CA VAL A 79 -3.60 -2.14 -3.67
C VAL A 79 -3.79 -1.12 -4.77
N TRP A 80 -3.80 -1.57 -6.02
CA TRP A 80 -4.10 -0.77 -7.20
C TRP A 80 -5.43 -1.21 -7.80
N ASP A 81 -6.47 -0.40 -7.59
CA ASP A 81 -7.84 -0.65 -8.05
C ASP A 81 -8.05 -0.15 -9.48
N ILE A 82 -8.54 -1.02 -10.37
CA ILE A 82 -8.76 -0.71 -11.77
C ILE A 82 -10.19 -0.22 -11.99
N ALA A 83 -10.36 0.90 -12.69
CA ALA A 83 -11.64 1.62 -12.76
C ALA A 83 -12.71 0.96 -13.62
N ASP A 84 -12.28 0.29 -14.69
CA ASP A 84 -13.15 -0.30 -15.70
C ASP A 84 -13.21 -1.83 -15.62
N THR A 85 -12.82 -2.41 -14.48
CA THR A 85 -12.91 -3.85 -14.20
C THR A 85 -13.35 -4.13 -12.77
N GLY A 86 -13.67 -5.38 -12.45
CA GLY A 86 -13.88 -5.84 -11.06
C GLY A 86 -12.58 -6.22 -10.31
N ASN A 87 -11.41 -5.89 -10.86
CA ASN A 87 -10.11 -6.40 -10.40
C ASN A 87 -9.26 -5.32 -9.71
N ALA A 88 -8.25 -5.79 -8.98
CA ALA A 88 -7.17 -4.98 -8.44
C ALA A 88 -5.86 -5.76 -8.48
N PHE A 89 -4.73 -5.04 -8.51
CA PHE A 89 -3.41 -5.62 -8.28
C PHE A 89 -3.03 -5.46 -6.80
N TYR A 90 -2.36 -6.47 -6.24
CA TYR A 90 -1.98 -6.53 -4.83
C TYR A 90 -0.48 -6.77 -4.70
N GLN A 91 0.20 -5.96 -3.89
CA GLN A 91 1.64 -6.03 -3.67
C GLN A 91 1.93 -5.97 -2.17
N CYS A 92 2.59 -6.99 -1.66
CA CYS A 92 3.07 -7.02 -0.28
C CYS A 92 4.53 -6.58 -0.22
N SER A 93 4.88 -5.81 0.80
CA SER A 93 6.27 -5.45 1.10
C SER A 93 6.50 -5.57 2.60
N ASP A 94 7.50 -6.37 2.99
CA ASP A 94 7.94 -6.46 4.38
C ASP A 94 8.70 -5.20 4.78
N LEU A 95 8.32 -4.63 5.92
CA LEU A 95 8.96 -3.47 6.54
C LEU A 95 9.44 -3.86 7.94
N ASP A 96 10.54 -3.28 8.38
CA ASP A 96 11.01 -3.40 9.76
C ASP A 96 11.14 -2.00 10.36
N PHE A 97 10.46 -1.77 11.49
CA PHE A 97 10.37 -0.49 12.18
C PHE A 97 11.37 -0.30 13.31
N GLY A 98 12.44 -1.10 13.38
CA GLY A 98 13.64 -0.84 14.20
C GLY A 98 13.37 -0.85 15.69
#